data_AF-A0A415VBK5-F1
#
_entry.id   AF-A0A415VBK5-F1
#
_cell.length_a   1.000
_cell.length_b   1.000
_cell.length_c   1.000
_cell.angle_alpha   90.00
_cell.angle_beta   90.00
_cell.angle_gamma   90.00
#
_symmetry.space_group_name_H-M   'P 1'
#
loop_
_entity.id
_entity.type
_entity.pdbx_description
1 polymer ?
#
loop_
_entity_poly.entity_id
_entity_poly.type
_entity_poly.pdbx_seq_one_letter_code
_entity_poly.pdbx_strand_id
1 'polypeptide(L)'
;MKKKAFAILTLCISLFAAVALVGCGGSGGATGSGGGGGAEKPAVDMRTDFIWFKVEVPEGVEITDVAGDTADRAQFKFTKSEHASDRFIPVFDPDKNADELFDYEAKWKTDFEWTENDPVKYNGKTWRNASYTHSGGVTTEYFTDVDGGSVYVRIDNVEEHKDAVETMMKSLEFADDIAKAKTEAMDVKLDDIEIKR
;
A
#
# COMPACT_ATOMS: atom_id res chain seq x y z
N MET A 1 18.79 -12.64 26.51
CA MET A 1 17.91 -11.70 27.24
C MET A 1 18.53 -10.31 27.29
N LYS A 2 18.02 -9.38 26.47
CA LYS A 2 18.00 -7.92 26.70
C LYS A 2 16.80 -7.39 25.91
N LYS A 3 15.64 -7.28 26.57
CA LYS A 3 14.45 -6.68 25.98
C LYS A 3 14.61 -5.16 26.04
N LYS A 4 14.74 -4.47 24.92
CA LYS A 4 14.63 -3.01 24.87
C LYS A 4 13.17 -2.69 24.55
N ALA A 5 12.48 -2.16 25.55
CA ALA A 5 11.13 -1.65 25.39
C ALA A 5 11.20 -0.35 24.58
N PHE A 6 10.58 -0.32 23.41
CA PHE A 6 10.29 0.93 22.72
C PHE A 6 9.00 1.49 23.32
N ALA A 7 9.14 2.60 24.04
CA ALA A 7 8.01 3.36 24.57
C ALA A 7 7.38 4.13 23.40
N ILE A 8 6.21 3.70 22.95
CA ILE A 8 5.37 4.44 22.01
C ILE A 8 4.75 5.60 22.80
N LEU A 9 5.25 6.81 22.57
CA LEU A 9 4.70 8.04 23.12
C LEU A 9 3.42 8.36 22.33
N THR A 10 2.27 7.96 22.88
CA THR A 10 0.95 8.32 22.37
C THR A 10 0.79 9.84 22.41
N LEU A 11 0.94 10.49 21.26
CA LEU A 11 0.69 11.92 21.10
C LEU A 11 -0.83 12.15 21.05
N CYS A 12 -1.37 12.69 22.13
CA CYS A 12 -2.78 13.08 22.25
C CYS A 12 -3.10 14.23 21.28
N ILE A 13 -3.89 13.96 20.23
CA ILE A 13 -4.60 15.00 19.48
C ILE A 13 -6.02 15.09 20.02
N SER A 14 -6.19 15.93 21.04
CA SER A 14 -7.49 16.37 21.53
C SER A 14 -7.88 17.67 20.84
N LEU A 15 -8.81 17.62 19.87
CA LEU A 15 -9.70 18.74 19.57
C LEU A 15 -10.89 18.30 18.69
N PHE A 16 -12.04 18.00 19.30
CA PHE A 16 -13.33 18.13 18.62
C PHE A 16 -14.21 19.06 19.44
N ALA A 17 -14.43 20.25 18.87
CA ALA A 17 -15.30 21.27 19.41
C ALA A 17 -16.76 20.80 19.34
N ALA A 18 -17.43 20.80 20.49
CA ALA A 18 -18.85 20.56 20.60
C ALA A 18 -19.63 21.77 20.05
N VAL A 19 -20.44 21.55 19.02
CA VAL A 19 -21.53 22.47 18.65
C VAL A 19 -22.76 22.03 19.43
N ALA A 20 -23.13 22.81 20.44
CA ALA A 20 -24.38 22.66 21.16
C ALA A 20 -25.53 23.20 20.30
N LEU A 21 -26.37 22.32 19.77
CA LEU A 21 -27.72 22.69 19.33
C LEU A 21 -28.67 22.56 20.51
N VAL A 22 -29.09 23.70 21.03
CA VAL A 22 -30.23 23.85 21.94
C VAL A 22 -31.49 23.50 21.16
N GLY A 23 -32.13 22.39 21.54
CA GLY A 23 -33.46 22.00 21.10
C GLY A 23 -34.34 21.79 22.33
N CYS A 24 -35.14 22.80 22.64
CA CYS A 24 -36.11 22.82 23.73
C CYS A 24 -37.37 22.00 23.36
N GLY A 25 -37.79 21.11 24.27
CA GLY A 25 -39.21 20.87 24.55
C GLY A 25 -39.85 19.61 23.95
N GLY A 26 -40.54 18.85 24.82
CA GLY A 26 -41.74 18.10 24.42
C GLY A 26 -41.87 16.67 24.94
N SER A 27 -42.60 16.53 26.04
CA SER A 27 -42.94 15.32 26.79
C SER A 27 -43.66 14.20 26.00
N GLY A 28 -43.44 12.94 26.38
CA GLY A 28 -44.42 11.87 26.17
C GLY A 28 -43.90 10.44 26.22
N GLY A 29 -44.30 9.69 27.26
CA GLY A 29 -44.75 8.29 27.12
C GLY A 29 -43.69 7.19 27.14
N ALA A 30 -43.88 6.26 28.07
CA ALA A 30 -43.01 5.15 28.43
C ALA A 30 -42.99 3.95 27.46
N THR A 31 -42.15 2.96 27.85
CA THR A 31 -41.89 1.62 27.27
C THR A 31 -40.87 1.64 26.13
N GLY A 32 -39.76 0.89 26.10
CA GLY A 32 -39.20 -0.15 26.95
C GLY A 32 -38.19 -0.92 26.09
N SER A 33 -37.11 -1.40 26.71
CA SER A 33 -36.18 -2.42 26.21
C SER A 33 -34.95 -2.00 25.39
N GLY A 34 -33.77 -2.30 25.96
CA GLY A 34 -32.51 -2.68 25.30
C GLY A 34 -31.85 -1.58 24.46
N GLY A 35 -30.82 -0.86 24.92
CA GLY A 35 -29.62 -1.45 25.50
C GLY A 35 -28.86 -2.24 24.44
N GLY A 36 -28.22 -1.54 23.49
CA GLY A 36 -27.49 -2.15 22.39
C GLY A 36 -26.65 -1.14 21.62
N GLY A 37 -25.93 -0.27 22.35
CA GLY A 37 -24.81 0.48 21.80
C GLY A 37 -23.68 -0.49 21.48
N GLY A 38 -23.83 -1.27 20.42
CA GLY A 38 -22.70 -1.93 19.79
C GLY A 38 -21.86 -0.83 19.19
N ALA A 39 -20.86 -0.36 19.93
CA ALA A 39 -19.71 0.25 19.30
C ALA A 39 -19.26 -0.76 18.24
N GLU A 40 -19.45 -0.44 16.96
CA GLU A 40 -18.85 -1.21 15.88
C GLU A 40 -17.39 -1.36 16.27
N LYS A 41 -16.97 -2.61 16.50
CA LYS A 41 -15.55 -2.91 16.70
C LYS A 41 -14.85 -2.23 15.53
N PRO A 42 -13.85 -1.35 15.78
CA PRO A 42 -13.17 -0.68 14.68
C PRO A 42 -12.73 -1.75 13.69
N ALA A 43 -13.00 -1.51 12.41
CA ALA A 43 -12.58 -2.40 11.34
C ALA A 43 -11.10 -2.71 11.56
N VAL A 44 -10.76 -3.99 11.67
CA VAL A 44 -9.37 -4.40 11.88
C VAL A 44 -8.64 -4.07 10.59
N ASP A 45 -7.59 -3.25 10.70
CA ASP A 45 -6.74 -2.93 9.55
C ASP A 45 -5.96 -4.20 9.15
N MET A 46 -6.40 -4.83 8.05
CA MET A 46 -5.83 -6.07 7.51
C MET A 46 -4.51 -5.83 6.75
N ARG A 47 -4.05 -4.58 6.63
CA ARG A 47 -2.82 -4.26 5.93
C ARG A 47 -1.61 -4.63 6.77
N THR A 48 -0.68 -5.31 6.13
CA THR A 48 0.66 -5.59 6.66
C THR A 48 1.51 -4.33 6.53
N ASP A 49 2.25 -3.99 7.58
CA ASP A 49 3.13 -2.83 7.61
C ASP A 49 4.56 -3.22 7.28
N PHE A 50 5.05 -2.74 6.14
CA PHE A 50 6.42 -2.90 5.65
C PHE A 50 7.26 -1.64 5.91
N ILE A 51 6.84 -0.83 6.89
CA ILE A 51 7.50 0.37 7.41
C ILE A 51 7.34 1.57 6.49
N TRP A 52 7.80 1.48 5.24
CA TRP A 52 7.67 2.58 4.27
C TRP A 52 6.37 2.51 3.44
N PHE A 53 5.70 1.35 3.46
CA PHE A 53 4.38 1.17 2.89
C PHE A 53 3.57 0.15 3.68
N LYS A 54 2.25 0.21 3.50
CA LYS A 54 1.27 -0.75 4.01
C LYS A 54 0.46 -1.29 2.85
N VAL A 55 0.18 -2.58 2.87
CA VAL A 55 -0.65 -3.21 1.83
C VAL A 55 -1.39 -4.42 2.40
N GLU A 56 -2.61 -4.64 1.94
CA GLU A 56 -3.33 -5.89 2.19
C GLU A 56 -2.72 -7.00 1.34
N VAL A 57 -2.38 -8.12 1.97
CA VAL A 57 -1.73 -9.24 1.28
C VAL A 57 -2.77 -10.35 1.07
N PRO A 58 -3.43 -10.41 -0.10
CA PRO A 58 -4.53 -11.35 -0.33
C PRO A 58 -4.05 -12.80 -0.34
N GLU A 59 -4.99 -13.74 -0.12
CA GLU A 59 -4.71 -15.16 -0.30
C GLU A 59 -4.11 -15.43 -1.69
N GLY A 60 -3.12 -16.32 -1.76
CA GLY A 60 -2.44 -16.64 -3.01
C GLY A 60 -1.30 -15.69 -3.38
N VAL A 61 -0.94 -14.73 -2.52
CA VAL A 61 0.28 -13.90 -2.65
C VAL A 61 1.28 -14.28 -1.57
N GLU A 62 2.51 -14.60 -1.98
CA GLU A 62 3.67 -14.87 -1.11
C GLU A 62 4.61 -13.68 -1.06
N ILE A 63 5.20 -13.42 0.09
CA ILE A 63 6.20 -12.37 0.26
C ILE A 63 7.56 -13.01 0.12
N THR A 64 8.37 -12.54 -0.82
CA THR A 64 9.67 -13.15 -1.13
C THR A 64 10.85 -12.31 -0.66
N ASP A 65 10.68 -10.98 -0.60
CA ASP A 65 11.77 -10.06 -0.28
C ASP A 65 11.22 -8.64 -0.05
N VAL A 66 11.45 -7.97 1.08
CA VAL A 66 10.83 -6.64 1.37
C VAL A 66 11.61 -5.75 2.36
N ALA A 67 12.69 -6.25 2.96
CA ALA A 67 13.39 -5.62 4.08
C ALA A 67 14.89 -5.94 4.02
N GLY A 68 15.71 -5.20 4.76
CA GLY A 68 17.16 -5.29 4.59
C GLY A 68 17.64 -4.50 3.37
N ASP A 69 18.69 -4.99 2.70
CA ASP A 69 19.31 -4.33 1.54
C ASP A 69 18.36 -4.11 0.34
N THR A 70 17.22 -4.79 0.34
CA THR A 70 16.18 -4.78 -0.71
C THR A 70 14.92 -4.04 -0.28
N ALA A 71 14.97 -3.30 0.84
CA ALA A 71 13.84 -2.53 1.33
C ALA A 71 13.31 -1.50 0.32
N ASP A 72 14.10 -1.09 -0.67
CA ASP A 72 13.67 -0.25 -1.79
C ASP A 72 12.78 -0.99 -2.81
N ARG A 73 12.74 -2.32 -2.78
CA ARG A 73 12.14 -3.20 -3.82
C ARG A 73 11.41 -4.39 -3.21
N ALA A 74 10.28 -4.14 -2.56
CA ALA A 74 9.49 -5.24 -2.02
C ALA A 74 8.96 -6.16 -3.15
N GLN A 75 8.93 -7.47 -2.95
CA GLN A 75 8.60 -8.48 -3.95
C GLN A 75 7.55 -9.45 -3.42
N PHE A 76 6.37 -9.36 -4.02
CA PHE A 76 5.22 -10.19 -3.76
C PHE A 76 5.02 -11.12 -4.95
N LYS A 77 5.11 -12.42 -4.73
CA LYS A 77 4.96 -13.44 -5.77
C LYS A 77 3.51 -13.94 -5.81
N PHE A 78 2.92 -14.01 -6.99
CA PHE A 78 1.64 -14.68 -7.18
C PHE A 78 1.83 -16.20 -7.21
N THR A 79 1.13 -16.91 -6.33
CA THR A 79 1.28 -18.38 -6.17
C THR A 79 0.46 -19.19 -7.16
N LYS A 80 -0.67 -18.62 -7.62
CA LYS A 80 -1.51 -19.18 -8.68
C LYS A 80 -1.24 -18.40 -9.96
N SER A 81 -0.15 -18.76 -10.65
CA SER A 81 0.24 -18.13 -11.91
C SER A 81 0.65 -19.21 -12.92
N GLU A 82 0.39 -18.95 -14.21
CA GLU A 82 0.99 -19.71 -15.32
C GLU A 82 2.51 -19.50 -15.39
N HIS A 83 2.98 -18.35 -14.91
CA HIS A 83 4.36 -17.91 -14.87
C HIS A 83 4.89 -17.86 -13.43
N ALA A 84 5.78 -18.79 -13.07
CA ALA A 84 6.33 -18.89 -11.71
C ALA A 84 7.09 -17.64 -11.22
N SER A 85 7.36 -16.68 -12.10
CA SER A 85 8.05 -15.43 -11.83
C SER A 85 7.14 -14.23 -11.58
N ASP A 86 5.82 -14.36 -11.75
CA ASP A 86 4.92 -13.21 -11.69
C ASP A 86 4.91 -12.54 -10.33
N ARG A 87 5.11 -11.23 -10.35
CA ARG A 87 5.28 -10.43 -9.15
C ARG A 87 4.49 -9.14 -9.18
N PHE A 88 4.21 -8.65 -7.99
CA PHE A 88 3.88 -7.28 -7.65
C PHE A 88 5.08 -6.70 -6.89
N ILE A 89 5.67 -5.61 -7.38
CA ILE A 89 6.90 -5.04 -6.86
C ILE A 89 6.76 -3.52 -6.72
N PRO A 90 6.43 -3.00 -5.52
CA PRO A 90 6.54 -1.57 -5.27
C PRO A 90 8.01 -1.20 -5.07
N VAL A 91 8.41 -0.10 -5.71
CA VAL A 91 9.78 0.42 -5.71
C VAL A 91 9.74 1.92 -5.43
N PHE A 92 10.55 2.36 -4.45
CA PHE A 92 10.70 3.78 -4.12
C PHE A 92 11.93 4.38 -4.79
N ASP A 93 11.76 5.50 -5.50
CA ASP A 93 12.85 6.30 -6.09
C ASP A 93 12.84 7.70 -5.44
N PRO A 94 13.88 8.05 -4.66
CA PRO A 94 13.97 9.36 -4.00
C PRO A 94 14.47 10.48 -4.92
N ASP A 95 14.98 10.15 -6.11
CA ASP A 95 15.70 11.07 -6.98
C ASP A 95 14.81 11.69 -8.06
N LYS A 96 13.67 11.06 -8.36
CA LYS A 96 12.77 11.45 -9.46
C LYS A 96 11.33 11.57 -8.99
N ASN A 97 10.62 12.54 -9.55
CA ASN A 97 9.16 12.51 -9.53
C ASN A 97 8.61 11.44 -10.49
N ALA A 98 7.30 11.18 -10.43
CA ALA A 98 6.68 10.07 -11.16
C ALA A 98 6.80 10.20 -12.68
N ASP A 99 6.69 11.41 -13.23
CA ASP A 99 6.82 11.65 -14.67
C ASP A 99 8.26 11.50 -15.15
N GLU A 100 9.22 12.02 -14.38
CA GLU A 100 10.66 11.84 -14.65
C GLU A 100 11.06 10.37 -14.60
N LEU A 101 10.51 9.61 -13.64
CA LEU A 101 10.78 8.19 -13.52
C LEU A 101 10.12 7.39 -14.65
N PHE A 102 8.88 7.71 -15.02
CA PHE A 102 8.20 7.12 -16.17
C PHE A 102 9.03 7.29 -17.46
N ASP A 103 9.46 8.53 -17.74
CA ASP A 103 10.26 8.85 -18.92
C ASP A 103 11.67 8.23 -18.85
N TYR A 104 12.19 8.00 -17.63
CA TYR A 104 13.44 7.29 -17.42
C TYR A 104 13.32 5.80 -17.74
N GLU A 105 12.31 5.11 -17.20
CA GLU A 105 12.06 3.68 -17.45
C GLU A 105 11.78 3.42 -18.93
N ALA A 106 10.96 4.27 -19.58
CA ALA A 106 10.66 4.16 -21.00
C ALA A 106 11.92 4.14 -21.89
N LYS A 107 12.99 4.85 -21.52
CA LYS A 107 14.27 4.87 -22.27
C LYS A 107 15.01 3.54 -22.23
N TRP A 108 14.86 2.76 -21.16
CA TRP A 108 15.53 1.47 -21.01
C TRP A 108 14.70 0.32 -21.59
N LYS A 109 13.46 0.61 -22.00
CA LYS A 109 12.52 -0.36 -22.55
C LYS A 109 12.32 -0.21 -24.05
N THR A 110 13.22 0.45 -24.78
CA THR A 110 13.08 0.71 -26.22
C THR A 110 13.00 -0.55 -27.09
N ASP A 111 13.57 -1.66 -26.61
CA ASP A 111 13.48 -2.96 -27.30
C ASP A 111 12.15 -3.69 -27.02
N PHE A 112 11.35 -3.15 -26.11
CA PHE A 112 10.01 -3.61 -25.77
C PHE A 112 8.98 -2.60 -26.26
N GLU A 113 7.79 -3.06 -26.64
CA GLU A 113 6.70 -2.17 -27.07
C GLU A 113 6.08 -1.45 -25.86
N TRP A 114 6.78 -0.44 -25.32
CA TRP A 114 6.30 0.42 -24.23
C TRP A 114 5.04 1.18 -24.66
N THR A 115 3.91 0.80 -24.10
CA THR A 115 2.59 1.32 -24.43
C THR A 115 2.03 2.07 -23.24
N GLU A 116 1.95 3.39 -23.35
CA GLU A 116 1.31 4.24 -22.34
C GLU A 116 -0.20 3.99 -22.34
N ASN A 117 -0.78 3.86 -21.15
CA ASN A 117 -2.20 3.62 -20.93
C ASN A 117 -2.88 4.85 -20.29
N ASP A 118 -4.21 4.84 -20.29
CA ASP A 118 -4.97 5.85 -19.55
C ASP A 118 -4.63 5.83 -18.04
N PRO A 119 -4.45 7.00 -17.39
CA PRO A 119 -4.20 7.05 -15.96
C PRO A 119 -5.34 6.42 -15.14
N VAL A 120 -4.97 5.70 -14.08
CA VAL A 120 -5.92 5.04 -13.16
C VAL A 120 -5.89 5.70 -11.78
N LYS A 121 -6.89 5.39 -10.94
CA LYS A 121 -6.97 5.92 -9.57
C LYS A 121 -7.06 4.79 -8.56
N TYR A 122 -6.14 4.80 -7.60
CA TYR A 122 -6.13 3.89 -6.46
C TYR A 122 -5.82 4.67 -5.19
N ASN A 123 -6.57 4.38 -4.13
CA ASN A 123 -6.41 4.98 -2.81
C ASN A 123 -6.25 6.52 -2.83
N GLY A 124 -7.05 7.21 -3.63
CA GLY A 124 -7.02 8.68 -3.76
C GLY A 124 -5.85 9.25 -4.58
N LYS A 125 -4.93 8.41 -5.06
CA LYS A 125 -3.81 8.80 -5.92
C LYS A 125 -4.12 8.52 -7.40
N THR A 126 -3.63 9.40 -8.27
CA THR A 126 -3.59 9.17 -9.71
C THR A 126 -2.29 8.46 -10.06
N TRP A 127 -2.39 7.44 -10.90
CA TRP A 127 -1.27 6.62 -11.35
C TRP A 127 -1.14 6.71 -12.86
N ARG A 128 -0.02 7.28 -13.33
CA ARG A 128 0.38 7.16 -14.74
C ARG A 128 0.91 5.75 -14.94
N ASN A 129 0.61 5.11 -16.07
CA ASN A 129 1.03 3.73 -16.24
C ASN A 129 1.27 3.36 -17.70
N ALA A 130 2.12 2.37 -17.90
CA ALA A 130 2.42 1.81 -19.21
C ALA A 130 2.70 0.32 -19.09
N SER A 131 2.51 -0.38 -20.20
CA SER A 131 2.72 -1.82 -20.31
C SER A 131 3.74 -2.14 -21.39
N TYR A 132 4.48 -3.23 -21.20
CA TYR A 132 5.38 -3.78 -22.22
C TYR A 132 5.34 -5.31 -22.20
N THR A 133 5.52 -5.89 -23.39
CA THR A 133 5.47 -7.35 -23.59
C THR A 133 6.87 -7.93 -23.66
N HIS A 134 7.11 -9.04 -22.96
CA HIS A 134 8.35 -9.82 -23.01
C HIS A 134 8.01 -11.32 -22.99
N SER A 135 9.02 -12.19 -22.98
CA SER A 135 8.81 -13.65 -23.07
C SER A 135 8.08 -14.25 -21.86
N GLY A 136 8.00 -13.52 -20.74
CA GLY A 136 7.26 -13.90 -19.54
C GLY A 136 5.84 -13.31 -19.47
N GLY A 137 5.36 -12.68 -20.55
CA GLY A 137 4.02 -12.10 -20.62
C GLY A 137 4.05 -10.57 -20.69
N VAL A 138 3.04 -9.93 -20.10
CA VAL A 138 2.89 -8.47 -20.10
C VAL A 138 3.21 -7.93 -18.72
N THR A 139 4.12 -6.97 -18.63
CA THR A 139 4.38 -6.22 -17.40
C THR A 139 3.75 -4.84 -17.52
N THR A 140 3.04 -4.41 -16.49
CA THR A 140 2.53 -3.04 -16.35
C THR A 140 3.22 -2.36 -15.18
N GLU A 141 3.68 -1.12 -15.39
CA GLU A 141 4.31 -0.29 -14.38
C GLU A 141 3.42 0.92 -14.09
N TYR A 142 3.07 1.12 -12.82
CA TYR A 142 2.21 2.21 -12.33
C TYR A 142 3.04 3.19 -11.52
N PHE A 143 3.04 4.47 -11.87
CA PHE A 143 3.88 5.52 -11.30
C PHE A 143 3.02 6.56 -10.59
N THR A 144 3.42 6.98 -9.39
CA THR A 144 2.76 8.06 -8.65
C THR A 144 3.75 8.83 -7.77
N ASP A 145 3.45 10.11 -7.56
CA ASP A 145 4.23 10.94 -6.64
C ASP A 145 3.91 10.59 -5.19
N VAL A 146 4.95 10.66 -4.38
CA VAL A 146 4.91 10.48 -2.93
C VAL A 146 5.79 11.54 -2.27
N ASP A 147 5.69 11.70 -0.95
CA ASP A 147 6.60 12.61 -0.27
C ASP A 147 8.04 12.09 -0.36
N GLY A 148 8.96 13.00 -0.72
CA GLY A 148 10.37 12.67 -0.90
C GLY A 148 10.74 11.91 -2.18
N GLY A 149 9.86 11.79 -3.17
CA GLY A 149 10.20 11.20 -4.47
C GLY A 149 9.00 10.63 -5.23
N SER A 150 9.18 9.45 -5.82
CA SER A 150 8.12 8.70 -6.50
C SER A 150 8.14 7.23 -6.12
N VAL A 151 7.00 6.57 -6.32
CA VAL A 151 6.91 5.11 -6.30
C VAL A 151 6.44 4.65 -7.66
N TYR A 152 7.06 3.58 -8.15
CA TYR A 152 6.43 2.75 -9.17
C TYR A 152 6.11 1.37 -8.64
N VAL A 153 5.01 0.79 -9.13
CA VAL A 153 4.65 -0.60 -8.87
C VAL A 153 4.75 -1.34 -10.18
N ARG A 154 5.68 -2.27 -10.26
CA ARG A 154 5.79 -3.21 -11.39
C ARG A 154 4.92 -4.43 -11.11
N ILE A 155 4.04 -4.77 -12.04
CA ILE A 155 3.13 -5.90 -11.92
C ILE A 155 3.19 -6.74 -13.20
N ASP A 156 3.53 -8.02 -13.05
CA ASP A 156 3.50 -8.98 -14.16
C ASP A 156 2.09 -9.57 -14.30
N ASN A 157 1.62 -9.69 -15.54
CA ASN A 157 0.38 -10.35 -15.97
C ASN A 157 -0.86 -9.90 -15.17
N VAL A 158 -1.09 -8.59 -15.09
CA VAL A 158 -2.18 -7.95 -14.31
C VAL A 158 -3.54 -8.63 -14.49
N GLU A 159 -3.93 -8.99 -15.72
CA GLU A 159 -5.23 -9.60 -15.97
C GLU A 159 -5.36 -11.03 -15.41
N GLU A 160 -4.25 -11.77 -15.26
CA GLU A 160 -4.25 -13.08 -14.60
C GLU A 160 -4.43 -12.95 -13.08
N HIS A 161 -3.88 -11.88 -12.49
CA HIS A 161 -3.86 -11.64 -11.04
C HIS A 161 -4.80 -10.53 -10.59
N LYS A 162 -5.82 -10.22 -11.41
CA LYS A 162 -6.63 -9.00 -11.29
C LYS A 162 -7.19 -8.74 -9.89
N ASP A 163 -7.80 -9.73 -9.26
CA ASP A 163 -8.41 -9.56 -7.94
C ASP A 163 -7.37 -9.27 -6.85
N ALA A 164 -6.20 -9.92 -6.94
CA ALA A 164 -5.09 -9.69 -6.02
C ALA A 164 -4.47 -8.31 -6.26
N VAL A 165 -4.24 -7.94 -7.52
CA VAL A 165 -3.72 -6.62 -7.91
C VAL A 165 -4.64 -5.51 -7.46
N GLU A 166 -5.95 -5.63 -7.69
CA GLU A 166 -6.96 -4.66 -7.27
C GLU A 166 -6.97 -4.49 -5.75
N THR A 167 -6.92 -5.59 -5.00
CA THR A 167 -6.84 -5.57 -3.53
C THR A 167 -5.57 -4.85 -3.05
N MET A 168 -4.42 -5.20 -3.61
CA MET A 168 -3.14 -4.62 -3.24
C MET A 168 -3.07 -3.14 -3.61
N MET A 169 -3.41 -2.75 -4.84
CA MET A 169 -3.36 -1.35 -5.28
C MET A 169 -4.34 -0.45 -4.51
N LYS A 170 -5.56 -0.94 -4.21
CA LYS A 170 -6.56 -0.17 -3.44
C LYS A 170 -6.18 0.02 -1.97
N SER A 171 -5.41 -0.90 -1.40
CA SER A 171 -5.00 -0.86 0.01
C SER A 171 -3.62 -0.22 0.21
N LEU A 172 -2.84 -0.04 -0.86
CA LEU A 172 -1.48 0.49 -0.83
C LEU A 172 -1.47 1.92 -0.26
N GLU A 173 -0.78 2.07 0.86
CA GLU A 173 -0.55 3.34 1.55
C GLU A 173 0.94 3.48 1.81
N PHE A 174 1.45 4.70 1.73
CA PHE A 174 2.87 4.98 1.96
C PHE A 174 3.06 5.76 3.26
N ALA A 175 4.22 5.62 3.87
CA ALA A 175 4.61 6.44 5.01
C ALA A 175 4.63 7.94 4.65
N ASP A 176 4.44 8.81 5.63
CA ASP A 176 4.55 10.26 5.42
C ASP A 176 5.97 10.66 5.04
N ASP A 177 6.99 10.08 5.67
CA ASP A 177 8.41 10.28 5.34
C ASP A 177 9.00 8.94 4.86
N ILE A 178 8.80 8.65 3.57
CA ILE A 178 9.18 7.38 2.96
C ILE A 178 10.70 7.20 2.98
N ALA A 179 11.47 8.25 2.74
CA ALA A 179 12.93 8.16 2.72
C ALA A 179 13.49 7.72 4.08
N LYS A 180 12.97 8.29 5.17
CA LYS A 180 13.33 7.86 6.52
C LYS A 180 12.81 6.46 6.83
N ALA A 181 11.55 6.17 6.54
CA ALA A 181 10.94 4.87 6.79
C ALA A 181 11.67 3.74 6.02
N LYS A 182 12.11 4.00 4.79
CA LYS A 182 12.89 3.06 3.98
C LYS A 182 14.27 2.82 4.59
N THR A 183 14.88 3.84 5.20
CA THR A 183 16.14 3.67 5.95
C THR A 183 15.93 2.78 7.17
N GLU A 184 14.83 2.95 7.90
CA GLU A 184 14.47 2.05 9.03
C GLU A 184 14.19 0.62 8.55
N ALA A 185 13.55 0.45 7.39
CA ALA A 185 13.28 -0.86 6.80
C ALA A 185 14.54 -1.64 6.40
N MET A 186 15.66 -0.96 6.13
CA MET A 186 16.95 -1.61 5.84
C MET A 186 17.55 -2.31 7.07
N ASP A 187 17.13 -1.95 8.28
CA ASP A 187 17.62 -2.57 9.52
C ASP A 187 16.69 -3.71 10.03
N VAL A 188 15.57 -3.96 9.35
CA VAL A 188 14.56 -4.94 9.73
C VAL A 188 14.68 -6.22 8.91
N LYS A 189 14.46 -7.38 9.53
CA LYS A 189 14.39 -8.67 8.83
C LYS A 189 12.95 -8.98 8.46
N LEU A 190 12.75 -9.69 7.36
CA LEU A 190 11.42 -10.15 6.94
C LEU A 190 10.71 -10.97 8.04
N ASP A 191 11.44 -11.83 8.77
CA ASP A 191 10.89 -12.63 9.88
C ASP A 191 10.37 -11.79 11.07
N ASP A 192 10.78 -10.52 11.15
CA ASP A 192 10.32 -9.58 12.18
C ASP A 192 9.05 -8.83 11.76
N ILE A 193 8.56 -9.01 10.52
CA ILE A 193 7.34 -8.37 10.00
C ILE A 193 6.12 -9.23 10.31
N GLU A 194 5.12 -8.64 10.96
CA GLU A 194 3.84 -9.29 11.24
C GLU A 194 2.95 -9.28 9.99
N ILE A 195 2.92 -10.41 9.28
CA ILE A 195 2.05 -10.59 8.11
C ILE A 195 0.60 -10.79 8.58
N LYS A 196 -0.26 -9.87 8.19
CA LYS A 196 -1.71 -9.96 8.42
C LYS A 196 -2.39 -10.73 7.28
N ARG A 197 -3.37 -11.55 7.63
CA ARG A 197 -4.21 -12.37 6.73
C ARG A 197 -5.63 -12.44 7.28
#